data_AF-A0A6P6GLB9-F1
#
_entry.id   AF-A0A6P6GLB9-F1
#
_cell.length_a   1.000
_cell.length_b   1.000
_cell.length_c   1.000
_cell.angle_alpha   90.00
_cell.angle_beta   90.00
_cell.angle_gamma   90.00
#
_symmetry.space_group_name_H-M   'P 1'
#
loop_
_entity.id
_entity.type
_entity.pdbx_description
1 polymer ?
#
loop_
_entity_poly.entity_id
_entity_poly.type
_entity_poly.pdbx_seq_one_letter_code
_entity_poly.pdbx_strand_id
1 'polypeptide(L)'
;MLFVRRQNKHILCDGKTFRDFMEGKLDCLPGEFPTMDDWNYHLGTIFTEVRFRKYLEMRGADTGPIGTLYALPAFWVGLLYDETSLQNVVDMIADWTQEERQMLRVEAPKTGLKTPFRGGMLREVAEAVVKWAKEGLERRGLKESAYLDEIEEIAKTGETRAEKLLKLYHEEWEQNVDNVYKHEELLL
;
A
#
# COMPACT_ATOMS: atom_id res chain seq x y z
N MET A 1 -9.12 17.06 -13.32
CA MET A 1 -8.67 15.99 -14.23
C MET A 1 -7.25 16.36 -14.63
N LEU A 2 -6.36 15.40 -14.91
CA LEU A 2 -5.03 15.76 -15.40
C LEU A 2 -5.05 16.00 -16.91
N PHE A 3 -5.59 15.05 -17.68
CA PHE A 3 -5.60 15.14 -19.13
C PHE A 3 -6.71 14.31 -19.76
N VAL A 4 -6.93 14.55 -21.05
CA VAL A 4 -7.64 13.67 -21.98
C VAL A 4 -6.69 13.31 -23.13
N ARG A 5 -6.79 12.07 -23.64
CA ARG A 5 -6.00 11.64 -24.81
C ARG A 5 -6.85 11.68 -26.08
N ARG A 6 -6.39 12.43 -27.07
CA ARG A 6 -7.00 12.48 -28.42
C ARG A 6 -5.89 12.46 -29.46
N GLN A 7 -6.06 11.65 -30.51
CA GLN A 7 -5.09 11.57 -31.63
C GLN A 7 -3.63 11.47 -31.16
N ASN A 8 -3.38 10.62 -30.15
CA ASN A 8 -2.08 10.41 -29.52
C ASN A 8 -1.44 11.64 -28.83
N LYS A 9 -2.20 12.70 -28.59
CA LYS A 9 -1.79 13.87 -27.80
C LYS A 9 -2.46 13.87 -26.43
N HIS A 10 -1.76 14.45 -25.45
CA HIS A 10 -2.30 14.75 -24.13
C HIS A 10 -2.82 16.18 -24.14
N ILE A 11 -4.12 16.34 -23.90
CA ILE A 11 -4.77 17.65 -23.75
C ILE A 11 -4.93 17.88 -22.25
N LEU A 12 -4.32 18.93 -21.72
CA LEU A 12 -4.36 19.25 -20.30
C LEU A 12 -5.77 19.71 -19.89
N CYS A 13 -6.24 19.22 -18.74
CA CYS A 13 -7.59 19.50 -18.23
C CYS A 13 -7.56 20.02 -16.78
N ASP A 14 -6.54 20.79 -16.44
CA ASP A 14 -6.31 21.32 -15.10
C ASP A 14 -7.52 22.13 -14.60
N GLY A 15 -7.90 21.88 -13.35
CA GLY A 15 -9.06 22.49 -12.71
C GLY A 15 -10.43 22.01 -13.21
N LYS A 16 -10.51 21.08 -14.19
CA LYS A 16 -11.78 20.54 -14.70
C LYS A 16 -12.17 19.24 -14.02
N THR A 17 -13.45 18.91 -14.00
CA THR A 17 -13.93 17.64 -13.41
C THR A 17 -14.39 16.66 -14.48
N PHE A 18 -14.32 15.36 -14.18
CA PHE A 18 -14.89 14.35 -15.08
C PHE A 18 -16.41 14.47 -15.18
N ARG A 19 -17.06 15.04 -14.15
CA ARG A 19 -18.49 15.38 -14.17
C ARG A 19 -18.79 16.40 -15.27
N ASP A 20 -18.01 17.47 -15.37
CA ASP A 20 -18.16 18.45 -16.46
C ASP A 20 -17.95 17.80 -17.83
N PHE A 21 -17.03 16.84 -17.93
CA PHE A 21 -16.82 16.09 -19.16
C PHE A 21 -18.04 15.24 -19.53
N MET A 22 -18.64 14.52 -18.59
CA MET A 22 -19.88 13.76 -18.82
C MET A 22 -21.03 14.65 -19.31
N GLU A 23 -21.00 15.95 -18.99
CA GLU A 23 -21.99 16.94 -19.44
C GLU A 23 -21.58 17.68 -20.73
N GLY A 24 -20.45 17.34 -21.34
CA GLY A 24 -19.94 18.00 -22.55
C GLY A 24 -19.44 19.43 -22.33
N LYS A 25 -19.12 19.79 -21.07
CA LYS A 25 -18.79 21.15 -20.64
C LYS A 25 -17.29 21.42 -20.52
N LEU A 26 -16.43 20.57 -21.08
CA LEU A 26 -14.99 20.86 -21.11
C LEU A 26 -14.70 21.96 -22.13
N ASP A 27 -14.20 23.09 -21.65
CA ASP A 27 -13.69 24.21 -22.45
C ASP A 27 -12.51 23.81 -23.36
N CYS A 28 -11.63 22.93 -22.87
CA CYS A 28 -10.51 22.36 -23.63
C CYS A 28 -10.93 21.34 -24.69
N LEU A 29 -12.16 20.83 -24.63
CA LEU A 29 -12.77 19.89 -25.58
C LEU A 29 -14.26 20.21 -25.78
N PRO A 30 -14.59 21.34 -26.43
CA PRO A 30 -15.97 21.83 -26.49
C PRO A 30 -16.92 20.83 -27.16
N GLY A 31 -17.98 20.44 -26.46
CA GLY A 31 -19.03 19.56 -26.99
C GLY A 31 -18.64 18.07 -27.09
N GLU A 32 -17.44 17.68 -26.68
CA GLU A 32 -17.06 16.27 -26.61
C GLU A 32 -17.57 15.61 -25.32
N PHE A 33 -17.93 14.32 -25.44
CA PHE A 33 -18.32 13.47 -24.32
C PHE A 33 -17.24 12.42 -24.03
N PRO A 34 -17.09 11.95 -22.78
CA PRO A 34 -16.07 10.99 -22.41
C PRO A 34 -16.35 9.61 -23.00
N THR A 35 -15.27 8.90 -23.27
CA THR A 35 -15.27 7.46 -23.59
C THR A 35 -14.92 6.64 -22.35
N MET A 36 -15.05 5.31 -22.45
CA MET A 36 -14.55 4.40 -21.41
C MET A 36 -13.03 4.48 -21.23
N ASP A 37 -12.29 4.80 -22.30
CA ASP A 37 -10.84 5.01 -22.19
C ASP A 37 -10.53 6.28 -21.40
N ASP A 38 -11.29 7.36 -21.59
CA ASP A 38 -11.16 8.58 -20.80
C ASP A 38 -11.44 8.31 -19.32
N TRP A 39 -12.44 7.49 -19.02
CA TRP A 39 -12.71 7.05 -17.65
C TRP A 39 -11.56 6.24 -17.07
N ASN A 40 -11.02 5.28 -17.83
CA ASN A 40 -9.87 4.48 -17.39
C ASN A 40 -8.65 5.38 -17.13
N TYR A 41 -8.34 6.33 -18.02
CA TYR A 41 -7.27 7.29 -17.80
C TYR A 41 -7.53 8.13 -16.56
N HIS A 42 -8.74 8.66 -16.39
CA HIS A 42 -9.10 9.46 -15.22
C HIS A 42 -8.93 8.68 -13.91
N LEU A 43 -9.43 7.43 -13.83
CA LEU A 43 -9.20 6.56 -12.67
C LEU A 43 -7.71 6.32 -12.41
N GLY A 44 -6.89 6.26 -13.46
CA GLY A 44 -5.43 6.11 -13.36
C GLY A 44 -4.73 7.31 -12.70
N THR A 45 -5.39 8.47 -12.63
CA THR A 45 -4.88 9.72 -12.02
C THR A 45 -5.26 9.89 -10.55
N ILE A 46 -6.03 8.95 -9.98
CA ILE A 46 -6.38 8.94 -8.56
C ILE A 46 -5.31 8.17 -7.80
N PHE A 47 -4.75 8.77 -6.74
CA PHE A 47 -3.66 8.18 -5.95
C PHE A 47 -4.04 8.14 -4.46
N THR A 48 -4.83 7.15 -4.08
CA THR A 48 -5.24 6.85 -2.70
C THR A 48 -4.49 5.62 -2.17
N GLU A 49 -4.57 5.35 -0.86
CA GLU A 49 -3.95 4.18 -0.22
C GLU A 49 -4.43 2.85 -0.81
N VAL A 50 -5.72 2.79 -1.15
CA VAL A 50 -6.35 1.71 -1.90
C VAL A 50 -7.08 2.32 -3.08
N ARG A 51 -6.89 1.77 -4.28
CA ARG A 51 -7.54 2.26 -5.50
C ARG A 51 -8.44 1.21 -6.11
N PHE A 52 -9.67 1.61 -6.40
CA PHE A 52 -10.62 0.78 -7.15
C PHE A 52 -10.53 1.08 -8.65
N ARG A 53 -10.39 0.01 -9.44
CA ARG A 53 -10.56 -0.03 -10.89
C ARG A 53 -11.46 -1.23 -11.21
N LYS A 54 -11.15 -2.00 -12.26
CA LYS A 54 -11.73 -3.35 -12.44
C LYS A 54 -11.24 -4.36 -11.39
N TYR A 55 -10.31 -3.94 -10.55
CA TYR A 55 -9.65 -4.67 -9.48
C TYR A 55 -9.27 -3.67 -8.37
N LEU A 56 -8.88 -4.17 -7.20
CA LEU A 56 -8.35 -3.34 -6.12
C LEU A 56 -6.81 -3.30 -6.18
N GLU A 57 -6.25 -2.12 -5.95
CA GLU A 57 -4.80 -1.91 -5.85
C GLU A 57 -4.46 -1.47 -4.43
N MET A 58 -3.60 -2.22 -3.75
CA MET A 58 -3.03 -1.87 -2.44
C MET A 58 -1.74 -1.09 -2.67
N ARG A 59 -1.65 0.15 -2.17
CA ARG A 59 -0.64 1.12 -2.62
C ARG A 59 0.22 1.73 -1.50
N GLY A 60 0.10 1.23 -0.28
CA GLY A 60 0.74 1.80 0.91
C GLY A 60 2.09 1.20 1.31
N ALA A 61 2.67 0.30 0.51
CA ALA A 61 3.91 -0.38 0.85
C ALA A 61 5.12 0.21 0.11
N ASP A 62 6.22 0.39 0.82
CA ASP A 62 7.52 0.70 0.23
C ASP A 62 8.07 -0.54 -0.49
N THR A 63 8.81 -0.30 -1.57
CA THR A 63 9.59 -1.34 -2.24
C THR A 63 10.80 -1.75 -1.38
N GLY A 64 11.18 -3.02 -1.41
CA GLY A 64 12.35 -3.53 -0.73
C GLY A 64 13.01 -4.69 -1.47
N PRO A 65 13.83 -5.49 -0.77
CA PRO A 65 14.47 -6.69 -1.31
C PRO A 65 13.48 -7.70 -1.84
N ILE A 66 14.00 -8.68 -2.60
CA ILE A 66 13.22 -9.76 -3.21
C ILE A 66 12.29 -10.46 -2.20
N GLY A 67 12.74 -10.67 -0.96
CA GLY A 67 11.91 -11.24 0.11
C GLY A 67 10.62 -10.44 0.33
N THR A 68 10.75 -9.15 0.61
CA THR A 68 9.60 -8.24 0.80
C THR A 68 8.74 -8.07 -0.46
N LEU A 69 9.32 -8.17 -1.67
CA LEU A 69 8.58 -8.14 -2.92
C LEU A 69 7.62 -9.31 -3.07
N TYR A 70 7.99 -10.50 -2.58
CA TYR A 70 7.09 -11.66 -2.55
C TYR A 70 6.12 -11.61 -1.36
N ALA A 71 6.58 -11.08 -0.22
CA ALA A 71 5.74 -10.94 0.97
C ALA A 71 4.53 -10.03 0.74
N LEU A 72 4.69 -8.92 0.00
CA LEU A 72 3.61 -7.96 -0.23
C LEU A 72 2.34 -8.57 -0.89
N PRO A 73 2.43 -9.23 -2.07
CA PRO A 73 1.26 -9.88 -2.66
C PRO A 73 0.77 -11.04 -1.80
N ALA A 74 1.68 -11.82 -1.20
CA ALA A 74 1.30 -12.94 -0.33
C ALA A 74 0.48 -12.48 0.89
N PHE A 75 0.85 -11.35 1.51
CA PHE A 75 0.15 -10.77 2.64
C PHE A 75 -1.31 -10.44 2.29
N TRP A 76 -1.52 -9.72 1.18
CA TRP A 76 -2.88 -9.36 0.75
C TRP A 76 -3.69 -10.55 0.26
N VAL A 77 -3.08 -11.53 -0.41
CA VAL A 77 -3.77 -12.77 -0.80
C VAL A 77 -4.20 -13.55 0.45
N GLY A 78 -3.32 -13.69 1.43
CA GLY A 78 -3.62 -14.38 2.69
C GLY A 78 -4.76 -13.74 3.47
N LEU A 79 -4.85 -12.41 3.46
CA LEU A 79 -5.92 -11.69 4.15
C LEU A 79 -7.24 -11.64 3.39
N LEU A 80 -7.19 -11.38 2.08
CA LEU A 80 -8.39 -11.01 1.32
C LEU A 80 -9.01 -12.19 0.59
N TYR A 81 -8.25 -13.25 0.29
CA TYR A 81 -8.72 -14.39 -0.51
C TYR A 81 -9.06 -15.62 0.35
N ASP A 82 -9.12 -15.44 1.66
CA ASP A 82 -9.63 -16.41 2.62
C ASP A 82 -10.73 -15.76 3.47
N GLU A 83 -11.90 -16.38 3.54
CA GLU A 83 -13.09 -15.80 4.17
C GLU A 83 -12.92 -15.62 5.69
N THR A 84 -12.21 -16.55 6.35
CA THR A 84 -11.97 -16.46 7.80
C THR A 84 -11.00 -15.33 8.13
N SER A 85 -9.90 -15.19 7.38
CA SER A 85 -8.95 -14.10 7.55
C SER A 85 -9.58 -12.75 7.26
N LEU A 86 -10.38 -12.66 6.18
CA LEU A 86 -11.10 -11.45 5.84
C LEU A 86 -12.07 -11.04 6.94
N GLN A 87 -12.88 -11.98 7.45
CA GLN A 87 -13.83 -11.69 8.50
C GLN A 87 -13.14 -11.23 9.79
N ASN A 88 -12.03 -11.87 10.19
CA ASN A 88 -11.25 -11.45 11.36
C ASN A 88 -10.76 -10.00 11.25
N VAL A 89 -10.28 -9.60 10.05
CA VAL A 89 -9.85 -8.21 9.81
C VAL A 89 -11.05 -7.26 9.84
N VAL A 90 -12.17 -7.62 9.22
CA VAL A 90 -13.41 -6.82 9.22
C VAL A 90 -13.88 -6.59 10.66
N ASP A 91 -13.89 -7.63 11.49
CA ASP A 91 -14.30 -7.55 12.88
C ASP A 91 -13.34 -6.68 13.71
N MET A 92 -12.03 -6.82 13.48
CA MET A 92 -11.00 -6.01 14.15
C MET A 92 -11.17 -4.51 13.88
N ILE A 93 -11.53 -4.13 12.65
CA ILE A 93 -11.63 -2.72 12.24
C ILE A 93 -13.06 -2.17 12.35
N ALA A 94 -14.03 -2.98 12.78
CA ALA A 94 -15.45 -2.64 12.74
C ALA A 94 -15.80 -1.38 13.56
N ASP A 95 -15.10 -1.16 14.68
CA ASP A 95 -15.30 -0.01 15.56
C ASP A 95 -14.26 1.10 15.36
N TRP A 96 -13.37 0.98 14.35
CA TRP A 96 -12.37 2.00 14.10
C TRP A 96 -13.03 3.26 13.55
N THR A 97 -12.75 4.39 14.18
CA THR A 97 -13.24 5.69 13.74
C THR A 97 -12.46 6.21 12.54
N GLN A 98 -13.00 7.21 11.85
CA GLN A 98 -12.29 7.86 10.75
C GLN A 98 -11.02 8.56 11.25
N GLU A 99 -11.10 9.18 12.43
CA GLU A 99 -10.03 9.88 13.11
C GLU A 99 -8.90 8.92 13.49
N GLU A 100 -9.22 7.74 14.02
CA GLU A 100 -8.24 6.69 14.33
C GLU A 100 -7.52 6.20 13.07
N ARG A 101 -8.25 5.90 11.99
CA ARG A 101 -7.62 5.49 10.72
C ARG A 101 -6.72 6.58 10.14
N GLN A 102 -7.15 7.84 10.21
CA GLN A 102 -6.37 8.96 9.74
C GLN A 102 -5.13 9.20 10.62
N MET A 103 -5.25 9.04 11.94
CA MET A 103 -4.13 9.12 12.88
C MET A 103 -3.07 8.06 12.54
N LEU A 104 -3.48 6.79 12.38
CA LEU A 104 -2.57 5.72 12.01
C LEU A 104 -1.85 6.00 10.69
N ARG A 105 -2.57 6.50 9.68
CA ARG A 105 -1.98 6.88 8.39
C ARG A 105 -0.90 7.95 8.52
N VAL A 106 -1.07 8.90 9.45
CA VAL A 106 -0.13 10.03 9.63
C VAL A 106 1.05 9.68 10.54
N GLU A 107 0.83 8.84 11.56
CA GLU A 107 1.85 8.54 12.58
C GLU A 107 2.68 7.29 12.27
N ALA A 108 2.10 6.27 11.60
CA ALA A 108 2.83 5.06 11.20
C ALA A 108 4.06 5.33 10.32
N PRO A 109 4.05 6.29 9.37
CA PRO A 109 5.26 6.64 8.62
C PRO A 109 6.41 7.17 9.48
N LYS A 110 6.12 7.71 10.68
CA LYS A 110 7.13 8.29 11.57
C LYS A 110 7.65 7.29 12.60
N THR A 111 6.73 6.51 13.18
CA THR A 111 7.03 5.66 14.35
C THR A 111 6.84 4.16 14.07
N GLY A 112 6.45 3.79 12.85
CA GLY A 112 6.30 2.40 12.43
C GLY A 112 5.36 1.62 13.35
N LEU A 113 5.75 0.40 13.68
CA LEU A 113 4.98 -0.48 14.57
C LEU A 113 4.99 -0.02 16.05
N LYS A 114 5.80 0.98 16.39
CA LYS A 114 5.83 1.60 17.72
C LYS A 114 4.79 2.73 17.86
N THR A 115 3.96 2.97 16.84
CA THR A 115 2.84 3.91 16.91
C THR A 115 1.87 3.48 18.02
N PRO A 116 1.59 4.33 19.03
CA PRO A 116 0.57 4.03 20.02
C PRO A 116 -0.82 3.95 19.38
N PHE A 117 -1.59 2.93 19.73
CA PHE A 117 -2.95 2.77 19.24
C PHE A 117 -3.85 2.17 20.31
N ARG A 118 -4.88 2.93 20.70
CA ARG A 118 -5.79 2.59 21.80
C ARG A 118 -5.00 2.24 23.08
N GLY A 119 -5.21 1.05 23.63
CA GLY A 119 -4.55 0.58 24.85
C GLY A 119 -3.18 -0.07 24.65
N GLY A 120 -2.66 -0.09 23.42
CA GLY A 120 -1.42 -0.80 23.08
C GLY A 120 -0.63 -0.12 21.96
N MET A 121 0.11 -0.91 21.20
CA MET A 121 0.92 -0.46 20.07
C MET A 121 0.40 -1.04 18.75
N LEU A 122 0.63 -0.33 17.64
CA LEU A 122 0.30 -0.82 16.29
C LEU A 122 0.96 -2.17 15.98
N ARG A 123 2.09 -2.49 16.61
CA ARG A 123 2.71 -3.82 16.58
C ARG A 123 1.74 -4.95 16.92
N GLU A 124 0.91 -4.80 17.94
CA GLU A 124 -0.03 -5.85 18.38
C GLU A 124 -1.11 -6.13 17.31
N VAL A 125 -1.56 -5.06 16.64
CA VAL A 125 -2.43 -5.16 15.46
C VAL A 125 -1.69 -5.89 14.34
N ALA A 126 -0.44 -5.51 14.05
CA ALA A 126 0.35 -6.14 12.99
C ALA A 126 0.60 -7.63 13.26
N GLU A 127 0.90 -8.03 14.49
CA GLU A 127 1.05 -9.45 14.88
C GLU A 127 -0.21 -10.25 14.58
N ALA A 128 -1.39 -9.73 14.96
CA ALA A 128 -2.66 -10.39 14.69
C ALA A 128 -2.97 -10.48 13.18
N VAL A 129 -2.76 -9.38 12.45
CA VAL A 129 -3.05 -9.32 11.01
C VAL A 129 -2.09 -10.21 10.21
N VAL A 130 -0.78 -10.20 10.50
CA VAL A 130 0.18 -11.09 9.82
C VAL A 130 -0.11 -12.56 10.12
N LYS A 131 -0.50 -12.89 11.36
CA LYS A 131 -0.95 -14.23 11.71
C LYS A 131 -2.13 -14.67 10.85
N TRP A 132 -3.17 -13.85 10.70
CA TRP A 132 -4.32 -14.19 9.85
C TRP A 132 -3.94 -14.28 8.38
N ALA A 133 -3.03 -13.43 7.89
CA ALA A 133 -2.52 -13.54 6.52
C ALA A 133 -1.86 -14.91 6.29
N LYS A 134 -1.00 -15.33 7.22
CA LYS A 134 -0.32 -16.63 7.16
C LYS A 134 -1.30 -17.80 7.21
N GLU A 135 -2.25 -17.76 8.13
CA GLU A 135 -3.30 -18.78 8.24
C GLU A 135 -4.18 -18.87 6.97
N GLY A 136 -4.47 -17.75 6.31
CA GLY A 136 -5.23 -17.73 5.06
C GLY A 136 -4.45 -18.36 3.90
N LEU A 137 -3.13 -18.13 3.83
CA LEU A 137 -2.26 -18.82 2.86
C LEU A 137 -2.17 -20.33 3.13
N GLU A 138 -2.12 -20.74 4.40
CA GLU A 138 -2.14 -22.16 4.76
C GLU A 138 -3.45 -22.83 4.34
N ARG A 139 -4.61 -22.19 4.57
CA ARG A 139 -5.91 -22.72 4.13
C ARG A 139 -6.04 -22.87 2.62
N ARG A 140 -5.34 -22.03 1.84
CA ARG A 140 -5.26 -22.18 0.37
C ARG A 140 -4.49 -23.44 -0.06
N GLY A 141 -3.63 -23.99 0.79
CA GLY A 141 -2.94 -25.26 0.55
C GLY A 141 -1.84 -25.23 -0.53
N LEU A 142 -1.38 -24.05 -0.94
CA LEU A 142 -0.39 -23.88 -2.01
C LEU A 142 1.07 -23.77 -1.50
N LYS A 143 1.29 -23.90 -0.19
CA LYS A 143 2.61 -23.77 0.48
C LYS A 143 3.26 -22.39 0.26
N GLU A 144 2.45 -21.34 0.33
CA GLU A 144 2.85 -19.94 0.10
C GLU A 144 3.18 -19.19 1.40
N SER A 145 2.91 -19.77 2.57
CA SER A 145 3.02 -19.12 3.88
C SER A 145 4.44 -18.66 4.24
N ALA A 146 5.46 -19.37 3.74
CA ALA A 146 6.87 -19.03 3.96
C ALA A 146 7.25 -17.65 3.37
N TYR A 147 6.49 -17.13 2.39
CA TYR A 147 6.70 -15.77 1.89
C TYR A 147 6.46 -14.70 2.96
N LEU A 148 5.79 -15.03 4.07
CA LEU A 148 5.49 -14.09 5.15
C LEU A 148 6.47 -14.16 6.32
N ASP A 149 7.48 -15.04 6.30
CA ASP A 149 8.37 -15.26 7.45
C ASP A 149 9.12 -13.99 7.87
N GLU A 150 9.58 -13.19 6.90
CA GLU A 150 10.26 -11.91 7.16
C GLU A 150 9.33 -10.89 7.83
N ILE A 151 8.11 -10.72 7.32
CA ILE A 151 7.16 -9.75 7.88
C ILE A 151 6.56 -10.23 9.20
N GLU A 152 6.51 -11.55 9.44
CA GLU A 152 6.14 -12.12 10.74
C GLU A 152 7.18 -11.76 11.80
N GLU A 153 8.48 -11.84 11.47
CA GLU A 153 9.53 -11.41 12.38
C GLU A 153 9.50 -9.91 12.65
N ILE A 154 9.25 -9.08 11.64
CA ILE A 154 9.05 -7.63 11.80
C ILE A 154 7.86 -7.36 12.73
N ALA A 155 6.74 -8.05 12.55
CA ALA A 155 5.58 -7.89 13.41
C ALA A 155 5.88 -8.29 14.86
N LYS A 156 6.56 -9.42 15.09
CA LYS A 156 6.94 -9.88 16.44
C LYS A 156 7.91 -8.94 17.14
N THR A 157 8.95 -8.48 16.45
CA THR A 157 9.99 -7.63 17.03
C THR A 157 9.56 -6.17 17.15
N GLY A 158 8.68 -5.71 16.26
CA GLY A 158 8.35 -4.30 16.10
C GLY A 158 9.47 -3.48 15.47
N GLU A 159 10.53 -4.12 14.96
CA GLU A 159 11.67 -3.46 14.30
C GLU A 159 11.48 -3.50 12.79
N THR A 160 11.21 -2.35 12.20
CA THR A 160 11.04 -2.17 10.76
C THR A 160 12.37 -2.25 10.01
N ARG A 161 12.32 -2.51 8.70
CA ARG A 161 13.53 -2.44 7.84
C ARG A 161 14.19 -1.06 7.90
N ALA A 162 13.40 0.02 7.96
CA ALA A 162 13.94 1.37 8.09
C ALA A 162 14.77 1.52 9.38
N GLU A 163 14.31 0.96 10.50
CA GLU A 163 15.05 1.00 11.77
C GLU A 163 16.33 0.15 11.72
N LYS A 164 16.29 -1.03 11.09
CA LYS A 164 17.49 -1.85 10.86
C LYS A 164 18.54 -1.10 10.04
N LEU A 165 18.12 -0.44 8.96
CA LEU A 165 18.99 0.35 8.10
C LEU A 165 19.55 1.59 8.81
N LEU A 166 18.74 2.27 9.64
CA LEU A 166 19.20 3.40 10.44
C LEU A 166 20.24 2.96 11.49
N LYS A 167 20.06 1.78 12.09
CA LYS A 167 21.05 1.22 13.01
C LYS A 167 22.38 0.97 12.31
N LEU A 168 22.37 0.30 11.15
CA LEU A 168 23.57 0.08 10.33
C LEU A 168 24.22 1.40 9.91
N TYR A 169 23.41 2.39 9.52
CA TYR A 169 23.87 3.73 9.17
C TYR A 169 24.67 4.39 10.29
N HIS A 170 24.15 4.35 11.53
CA HIS A 170 24.79 5.00 12.67
C HIS A 170 25.94 4.21 13.29
N GLU A 171 25.92 2.87 13.19
CA GLU A 171 26.91 1.99 13.81
C GLU A 171 28.01 1.57 12.82
N GLU A 172 27.67 0.74 11.84
CA GLU A 172 28.64 0.07 10.97
C GLU A 172 29.07 0.91 9.78
N TRP A 173 28.21 1.80 9.30
CA TRP A 173 28.43 2.54 8.05
C TRP A 173 29.04 3.91 8.27
N GLU A 174 29.36 4.30 9.50
CA GLU A 174 29.95 5.60 9.83
C GLU A 174 29.16 6.77 9.23
N GLN A 175 27.83 6.67 9.21
CA GLN A 175 26.92 7.65 8.63
C GLN A 175 27.09 7.85 7.11
N ASN A 176 27.61 6.85 6.41
CA ASN A 176 27.68 6.82 4.96
C ASN A 176 26.52 5.99 4.36
N VAL A 177 25.60 6.67 3.69
CA VAL A 177 24.43 6.05 3.05
C VAL A 177 24.81 5.17 1.85
N ASP A 178 25.96 5.40 1.20
CA ASP A 178 26.37 4.63 0.01
C ASP A 178 26.55 3.13 0.32
N ASN A 179 26.78 2.78 1.58
CA ASN A 179 26.87 1.39 2.00
C ASN A 179 25.54 0.62 1.86
N VAL A 180 24.40 1.31 1.74
CA VAL A 180 23.11 0.67 1.46
C VAL A 180 23.11 -0.09 0.14
N TYR A 181 23.77 0.43 -0.90
CA TYR A 181 23.81 -0.23 -2.22
C TYR A 181 24.58 -1.56 -2.18
N LYS A 182 25.62 -1.64 -1.32
CA LYS A 182 26.38 -2.87 -1.11
C LYS A 182 25.62 -3.86 -0.23
N HIS A 183 24.97 -3.36 0.82
CA HIS A 183 24.23 -4.19 1.78
C HIS A 183 23.00 -4.84 1.17
N GLU A 184 22.25 -4.08 0.37
CA GLU A 184 20.97 -4.50 -0.21
C GLU A 184 21.12 -5.26 -1.52
N GLU A 185 22.36 -5.56 -1.93
CA GLU A 185 22.69 -6.22 -3.20
C GLU A 185 21.99 -5.58 -4.41
N LEU A 186 21.73 -4.27 -4.33
CA LEU A 186 21.17 -3.50 -5.43
C LEU A 186 22.26 -3.40 -6.50
N LEU A 187 22.19 -4.32 -7.48
CA LEU A 187 23.07 -4.33 -8.65
C LEU A 187 23.11 -2.92 -9.26
N LEU A 188 24.27 -2.26 -9.12
CA LEU A 188 24.70 -1.15 -9.97
C LEU A 188 25.58 -1.72 -11.08
#